data_AF-A0A800DAI8-F1
#
_entry.id   AF-A0A800DAI8-F1
#
_cell.length_a   1.000
_cell.length_b   1.000
_cell.length_c   1.000
_cell.angle_alpha   90.00
_cell.angle_beta   90.00
_cell.angle_gamma   90.00
#
_symmetry.space_group_name_H-M   'P 1'
#
loop_
_entity.id
_entity.type
_entity.pdbx_description
1 polymer ?
#
loop_
_entity_poly.entity_id
_entity_poly.type
_entity_poly.pdbx_seq_one_letter_code
_entity_poly.pdbx_strand_id
1 'polypeptide(L)'
;MPRRHQRDAQCRRQRRRPADLADADCGGVQRLPGGGCALPVVGRPEEPRVGRGLCPVAHSLPLLTRLSLESRAVSEITVPTVYFEKPGPQNTERTLEAARQRAEQLDIHTILVATTTGATGARAVEVFEGYDVVVVTHSTGFRKPNEQELRPEHQATIESKGGRILTCQHAFGGVNRAVRKKLGTYLIDEIIAYTLRIFGEGTKVCLEIALMAADAGLVRVGEPCIAIAGTGRGADTALVLVPANAQAFFDLRVMEVLAKPRLAPTGA
;
A
#
# COMPACT_ATOMS: atom_id res chain seq x y z
N MET A 1 45.17 -52.47 5.43
CA MET A 1 45.58 -51.98 4.09
C MET A 1 44.87 -50.66 3.82
N PRO A 2 45.56 -49.51 3.95
CA PRO A 2 44.96 -48.17 3.98
C PRO A 2 45.16 -47.39 2.67
N ARG A 3 44.37 -46.33 2.45
CA ARG A 3 44.88 -44.96 2.20
C ARG A 3 43.76 -43.92 2.09
N ARG A 4 43.85 -42.93 2.98
CA ARG A 4 43.31 -41.57 2.89
C ARG A 4 44.19 -40.71 1.95
N HIS A 5 43.69 -39.51 1.62
CA HIS A 5 44.26 -38.40 0.83
C HIS A 5 43.88 -38.44 -0.66
N GLN A 6 43.26 -37.41 -1.23
CA GLN A 6 43.81 -36.04 -1.33
C GLN A 6 42.78 -34.92 -1.09
N ARG A 7 43.27 -33.88 -0.40
CA ARG A 7 42.78 -32.51 -0.44
C ARG A 7 43.43 -31.76 -1.62
N ASP A 8 42.83 -30.61 -1.95
CA ASP A 8 43.47 -29.40 -2.52
C ASP A 8 43.85 -29.37 -4.01
N ALA A 9 42.94 -28.80 -4.83
CA ALA A 9 43.19 -28.08 -6.09
C ALA A 9 41.82 -27.53 -6.55
N GLN A 10 41.51 -26.26 -6.80
CA GLN A 10 42.27 -25.04 -7.04
C GLN A 10 41.43 -23.84 -6.55
N CYS A 11 41.86 -23.19 -5.48
CA CYS A 11 41.57 -21.79 -5.22
C CYS A 11 42.70 -20.98 -5.89
N ARG A 12 42.50 -20.54 -7.13
CA ARG A 12 43.39 -19.58 -7.80
C ARG A 12 42.60 -18.41 -8.36
N ARG A 13 42.54 -17.37 -7.52
CA ARG A 13 42.76 -15.95 -7.84
C ARG A 13 42.60 -15.56 -9.31
N GLN A 14 41.52 -14.84 -9.61
CA GLN A 14 41.56 -13.75 -10.59
C GLN A 14 41.03 -12.48 -9.91
N ARG A 15 41.95 -11.72 -9.30
CA ARG A 15 41.73 -10.31 -8.99
C ARG A 15 41.80 -9.56 -10.32
N ARG A 16 40.65 -9.14 -10.86
CA ARG A 16 40.62 -8.14 -11.93
C ARG A 16 40.80 -6.76 -11.31
N ARG A 17 41.80 -6.01 -11.81
CA ARG A 17 42.04 -4.60 -11.48
C ARG A 17 40.95 -3.75 -12.15
N PRO A 18 40.49 -2.65 -11.55
CA PRO A 18 39.71 -1.64 -12.26
C PRO A 18 40.70 -0.67 -12.91
N ALA A 19 40.96 -0.86 -14.19
CA ALA A 19 41.48 0.18 -15.07
C ALA A 19 40.69 0.04 -16.39
N ASP A 20 40.30 1.19 -16.91
CA ASP A 20 39.69 1.39 -18.23
C ASP A 20 38.22 1.02 -18.35
N LEU A 21 37.36 2.01 -18.08
CA LEU A 21 36.16 2.32 -18.86
C LEU A 21 35.82 3.80 -18.58
N ALA A 22 36.45 4.67 -19.35
CA ALA A 22 36.11 6.07 -19.49
C ALA A 22 34.99 6.23 -20.54
N ASP A 23 34.29 7.36 -20.42
CA ASP A 23 33.43 8.01 -21.42
C ASP A 23 32.00 7.47 -21.62
N ALA A 24 31.12 7.90 -20.71
CA ALA A 24 29.73 8.19 -21.04
C ALA A 24 29.52 9.71 -20.95
N ASP A 25 29.28 10.30 -22.11
CA ASP A 25 29.00 11.69 -22.42
C ASP A 25 27.91 12.29 -21.50
N CYS A 26 28.30 13.26 -20.68
CA CYS A 26 27.38 14.07 -19.88
C CYS A 26 27.37 15.48 -20.47
N GLY A 27 26.30 15.79 -21.21
CA GLY A 27 26.09 17.10 -21.80
C GLY A 27 26.18 18.23 -20.76
N GLY A 28 27.03 19.21 -21.05
CA GLY A 28 26.75 20.62 -20.75
C GLY A 28 26.95 21.13 -19.31
N VAL A 29 27.90 20.61 -18.52
CA VAL A 29 28.23 21.22 -17.22
C VAL A 29 29.75 21.45 -17.08
N GLN A 30 30.17 22.71 -17.00
CA GLN A 30 31.56 23.08 -16.69
C GLN A 30 31.91 22.68 -15.25
N ARG A 31 33.03 21.97 -15.06
CA ARG A 31 33.60 21.65 -13.74
C ARG A 31 34.51 22.79 -13.26
N LEU A 32 34.32 23.23 -12.02
CA LEU A 32 35.26 24.09 -11.28
C LEU A 32 36.14 23.25 -10.32
N PRO A 33 37.38 23.68 -10.02
CA PRO A 33 38.27 22.96 -9.12
C PRO A 33 37.84 23.12 -7.66
N GLY A 34 37.44 22.03 -7.02
CA GLY A 34 37.01 21.98 -5.62
C GLY A 34 35.59 21.44 -5.50
N GLY A 35 35.46 20.12 -5.35
CA GLY A 35 34.20 19.37 -5.41
C GLY A 35 33.06 19.92 -4.54
N GLY A 36 32.15 20.67 -5.17
CA GLY A 36 30.85 21.06 -4.64
C GLY A 36 29.92 21.46 -5.79
N CYS A 37 28.77 20.82 -5.91
CA CYS A 37 27.70 21.24 -6.82
C CYS A 37 26.89 22.37 -6.16
N ALA A 38 26.95 23.58 -6.71
CA ALA A 38 26.02 24.66 -6.37
C ALA A 38 24.91 24.73 -7.43
N LEU A 39 23.65 24.65 -7.00
CA LEU A 39 22.48 24.86 -7.85
C LEU A 39 22.38 26.35 -8.26
N PRO A 40 21.82 26.68 -9.44
CA PRO A 40 21.66 28.06 -9.87
C PRO A 40 20.62 28.77 -8.99
N VAL A 41 21.02 29.91 -8.43
CA VAL A 41 20.15 30.84 -7.70
C VAL A 41 19.19 31.49 -8.70
N VAL A 42 17.91 31.15 -8.59
CA VAL A 42 16.83 31.80 -9.33
C VAL A 42 16.66 33.23 -8.81
N GLY A 43 16.75 34.21 -9.71
CA GLY A 43 16.60 35.63 -9.40
C GLY A 43 15.23 35.96 -8.81
N ARG A 44 15.21 36.82 -7.79
CA ARG A 44 13.98 37.38 -7.23
C ARG A 44 13.34 38.37 -8.23
N PRO A 45 12.01 38.38 -8.42
CA PRO A 45 11.36 39.44 -9.16
C PRO A 45 11.38 40.75 -8.35
N GLU A 46 11.70 41.85 -9.02
CA GLU A 46 11.69 43.21 -8.47
C GLU A 46 10.26 43.66 -8.12
N GLU A 47 10.08 44.30 -6.97
CA GLU A 47 8.84 44.98 -6.57
C GLU A 47 8.68 46.32 -7.33
N PRO A 48 7.48 46.67 -7.80
CA PRO A 48 7.25 47.95 -8.45
C PRO A 48 7.18 49.10 -7.43
N ARG A 49 7.95 50.17 -7.71
CA ARG A 49 7.98 51.41 -6.94
C ARG A 49 6.62 52.11 -6.94
N VAL A 50 6.02 52.28 -5.76
CA VAL A 50 4.78 53.04 -5.57
C VAL A 50 5.10 54.54 -5.62
N GLY A 51 4.60 55.22 -6.66
CA GLY A 51 4.64 56.67 -6.79
C GLY A 51 3.68 57.33 -5.79
N ARG A 52 4.17 58.36 -5.09
CA ARG A 52 3.36 59.25 -4.25
C ARG A 52 2.49 60.12 -5.16
N GLY A 53 1.18 59.87 -5.17
CA GLY A 53 0.18 60.66 -5.89
C GLY A 53 -0.94 61.09 -4.94
N LEU A 54 -1.16 62.39 -4.90
CA LEU A 54 -2.06 63.17 -4.04
C LEU A 54 -3.51 62.66 -3.97
N CYS A 55 -4.10 62.75 -2.77
CA CYS A 55 -5.55 62.64 -2.52
C CYS A 55 -6.34 63.75 -3.23
N PRO A 56 -7.58 63.45 -3.64
CA PRO A 56 -8.66 64.39 -3.36
C PRO A 56 -9.96 63.73 -2.84
N VAL A 57 -10.48 64.37 -1.79
CA VAL A 57 -11.87 64.62 -1.36
C VAL A 57 -13.01 63.62 -1.63
N ALA A 58 -13.79 63.47 -0.56
CA ALA A 58 -15.00 62.69 -0.38
C ALA A 58 -16.19 63.14 -1.25
N HIS A 59 -16.96 62.15 -1.74
CA HIS A 59 -18.40 62.29 -1.99
C HIS A 59 -19.13 60.92 -1.86
N SER A 60 -20.00 60.87 -0.85
CA SER A 60 -21.32 60.20 -0.74
C SER A 60 -21.75 59.00 -1.64
N LEU A 61 -22.30 57.98 -0.93
CA LEU A 61 -23.32 56.92 -1.27
C LEU A 61 -22.83 55.58 -1.87
N PRO A 62 -23.55 54.43 -1.70
CA PRO A 62 -24.63 54.04 -0.77
C PRO A 62 -24.39 52.69 -0.03
N LEU A 63 -25.34 52.31 0.84
CA LEU A 63 -25.53 50.95 1.39
C LEU A 63 -25.41 49.88 0.28
N LEU A 64 -24.53 48.89 0.45
CA LEU A 64 -24.70 47.46 0.11
C LEU A 64 -23.34 46.78 -0.02
N THR A 65 -22.87 46.19 1.07
CA THR A 65 -22.47 44.78 1.09
C THR A 65 -22.11 44.45 2.53
N ARG A 66 -23.06 43.88 3.27
CA ARG A 66 -22.68 42.85 4.23
C ARG A 66 -22.08 41.74 3.37
N LEU A 67 -20.77 41.79 3.16
CA LEU A 67 -20.02 40.61 2.75
C LEU A 67 -20.19 39.63 3.90
N SER A 68 -21.23 38.81 3.75
CA SER A 68 -21.40 37.56 4.46
C SER A 68 -20.09 36.80 4.25
N LEU A 69 -19.19 36.91 5.22
CA LEU A 69 -18.19 35.88 5.46
C LEU A 69 -18.99 34.67 5.97
N GLU A 70 -19.70 34.03 5.04
CA GLU A 70 -20.13 32.65 5.21
C GLU A 70 -18.84 31.84 5.30
N SER A 71 -18.39 31.69 6.55
CA SER A 71 -17.58 30.57 6.99
C SER A 71 -18.09 29.34 6.26
N ARG A 72 -17.34 28.86 5.26
CA ARG A 72 -17.55 27.53 4.69
C ARG A 72 -17.47 26.56 5.85
N ALA A 73 -18.63 26.12 6.34
CA ALA A 73 -18.72 25.16 7.42
C ALA A 73 -17.88 23.94 6.99
N VAL A 74 -16.87 23.60 7.79
CA VAL A 74 -16.08 22.40 7.56
C VAL A 74 -17.03 21.22 7.74
N SER A 75 -17.36 20.54 6.64
CA SER A 75 -18.13 19.30 6.71
C SER A 75 -17.23 18.20 7.24
N GLU A 76 -17.57 17.65 8.40
CA GLU A 76 -16.86 16.51 8.99
C GLU A 76 -17.70 15.23 8.88
N ILE A 77 -17.02 14.08 8.80
CA ILE A 77 -17.65 12.75 8.82
C ILE A 77 -17.10 12.02 10.04
N THR A 78 -17.99 11.54 10.91
CA THR A 78 -17.61 10.69 12.05
C THR A 78 -17.93 9.24 11.72
N VAL A 79 -16.93 8.37 11.79
CA VAL A 79 -17.06 6.93 11.54
C VAL A 79 -16.56 6.17 12.76
N PRO A 80 -17.33 5.21 13.31
CA PRO A 80 -16.85 4.36 14.39
C PRO A 80 -15.77 3.38 13.87
N THR A 81 -14.68 3.25 14.62
CA THR A 81 -13.59 2.29 14.34
C THR A 81 -13.44 1.31 15.49
N VAL A 82 -13.25 0.03 15.17
CA VAL A 82 -12.94 -1.02 16.15
C VAL A 82 -11.42 -1.17 16.32
N TYR A 83 -10.95 -1.07 17.56
CA TYR A 83 -9.56 -1.33 17.90
C TYR A 83 -9.42 -2.62 18.71
N PHE A 84 -8.74 -3.62 18.18
CA PHE A 84 -8.49 -4.87 18.89
C PHE A 84 -7.26 -4.77 19.80
N GLU A 85 -7.33 -5.33 21.01
CA GLU A 85 -6.19 -5.34 21.94
C GLU A 85 -4.99 -6.11 21.39
N LYS A 86 -5.25 -7.25 20.74
CA LYS A 86 -4.23 -8.14 20.18
C LYS A 86 -4.49 -8.41 18.71
N PRO A 87 -3.45 -8.48 17.87
CA PRO A 87 -3.60 -8.94 16.48
C PRO A 87 -3.94 -10.43 16.42
N GLY A 88 -4.44 -10.89 15.27
CA GLY A 88 -4.61 -12.31 14.97
C GLY A 88 -6.05 -12.80 14.71
N PRO A 89 -6.22 -14.12 14.52
CA PRO A 89 -7.42 -14.72 13.94
C PRO A 89 -8.66 -14.62 14.81
N GLN A 90 -8.52 -14.42 16.12
CA GLN A 90 -9.64 -14.24 17.05
C GLN A 90 -10.54 -13.05 16.69
N ASN A 91 -10.02 -12.10 15.90
CA ASN A 91 -10.74 -10.89 15.50
C ASN A 91 -11.54 -11.05 14.19
N THR A 92 -11.47 -12.22 13.54
CA THR A 92 -11.97 -12.41 12.16
C THR A 92 -13.46 -12.07 12.05
N GLU A 93 -14.29 -12.67 12.90
CA GLU A 93 -15.75 -12.48 12.79
C GLU A 93 -16.14 -11.02 13.02
N ARG A 94 -15.57 -10.38 14.07
CA ARG A 94 -15.85 -8.98 14.37
C ARG A 94 -15.36 -8.03 13.27
N THR A 95 -14.25 -8.37 12.60
CA THR A 95 -13.72 -7.61 11.47
C THR A 95 -14.66 -7.71 10.25
N LEU A 96 -15.14 -8.91 9.94
CA LEU A 96 -16.11 -9.13 8.86
C LEU A 96 -17.44 -8.41 9.13
N GLU A 97 -17.92 -8.44 10.37
CA GLU A 97 -19.14 -7.74 10.78
C GLU A 97 -19.02 -6.22 10.62
N ALA A 98 -17.93 -5.62 11.12
CA ALA A 98 -17.69 -4.18 10.98
C ALA A 98 -17.58 -3.75 9.50
N ALA A 99 -16.90 -4.58 8.69
CA ALA A 99 -16.81 -4.37 7.26
C ALA A 99 -18.18 -4.48 6.56
N ARG A 100 -18.98 -5.50 6.89
CA ARG A 100 -20.31 -5.73 6.31
C ARG A 100 -21.27 -4.58 6.59
N GLN A 101 -21.28 -4.12 7.84
CA GLN A 101 -22.10 -2.98 8.26
C GLN A 101 -21.74 -1.72 7.47
N ARG A 102 -20.43 -1.45 7.27
CA ARG A 102 -20.02 -0.26 6.52
C ARG A 102 -20.28 -0.39 5.03
N ALA A 103 -20.13 -1.59 4.47
CA ALA A 103 -20.47 -1.87 3.07
C ALA A 103 -21.91 -1.47 2.76
N GLU A 104 -22.82 -1.87 3.64
CA GLU A 104 -24.24 -1.53 3.60
C GLU A 104 -24.50 -0.03 3.68
N GLN A 105 -23.84 0.67 4.61
CA GLN A 105 -24.05 2.10 4.83
C GLN A 105 -23.58 2.96 3.66
N LEU A 106 -22.54 2.50 2.95
CA LEU A 106 -21.92 3.23 1.84
C LEU A 106 -22.34 2.72 0.45
N ASP A 107 -23.20 1.69 0.39
CA ASP A 107 -23.58 1.02 -0.85
C ASP A 107 -22.37 0.49 -1.64
N ILE A 108 -21.35 -0.01 -0.92
CA ILE A 108 -20.12 -0.55 -1.51
C ILE A 108 -20.25 -2.06 -1.69
N HIS A 109 -20.40 -2.49 -2.93
CA HIS A 109 -20.59 -3.92 -3.26
C HIS A 109 -19.30 -4.72 -3.49
N THR A 110 -18.16 -4.05 -3.70
CA THR A 110 -16.89 -4.73 -3.98
C THR A 110 -16.11 -4.99 -2.69
N ILE A 111 -15.82 -6.27 -2.40
CA ILE A 111 -15.13 -6.72 -1.20
C ILE A 111 -13.88 -7.51 -1.57
N LEU A 112 -12.72 -7.08 -1.05
CA LEU A 112 -11.43 -7.75 -1.20
C LEU A 112 -11.07 -8.45 0.12
N VAL A 113 -10.70 -9.74 0.06
CA VAL A 113 -10.39 -10.52 1.26
C VAL A 113 -9.11 -11.31 1.08
N ALA A 114 -8.11 -11.05 1.93
CA ALA A 114 -6.90 -11.86 1.98
C ALA A 114 -7.18 -13.21 2.68
N THR A 115 -6.63 -14.29 2.12
CA THR A 115 -6.69 -15.62 2.74
C THR A 115 -5.44 -16.45 2.43
N THR A 116 -5.07 -17.36 3.33
CA THR A 116 -3.98 -18.32 3.06
C THR A 116 -4.52 -19.72 2.83
N THR A 117 -5.21 -20.29 3.82
CA THR A 117 -5.76 -21.66 3.73
C THR A 117 -7.16 -21.70 3.11
N GLY A 118 -7.73 -20.54 2.78
CA GLY A 118 -9.10 -20.39 2.29
C GLY A 118 -10.14 -20.08 3.35
N ALA A 119 -9.91 -20.42 4.64
CA ALA A 119 -10.93 -20.33 5.69
C ALA A 119 -11.59 -18.94 5.83
N THR A 120 -10.80 -17.86 5.80
CA THR A 120 -11.33 -16.48 5.89
C THR A 120 -12.10 -16.09 4.64
N GLY A 121 -11.65 -16.51 3.45
CA GLY A 121 -12.35 -16.28 2.20
C GLY A 121 -13.68 -17.03 2.14
N ALA A 122 -13.68 -18.31 2.56
CA ALA A 122 -14.89 -19.13 2.66
C ALA A 122 -15.91 -18.53 3.62
N ARG A 123 -15.48 -18.00 4.78
CA ARG A 123 -16.38 -17.28 5.70
C ARG A 123 -16.88 -15.96 5.10
N ALA A 124 -16.02 -15.21 4.42
CA ALA A 124 -16.37 -13.92 3.87
C ALA A 124 -17.45 -14.02 2.78
N VAL A 125 -17.39 -15.00 1.88
CA VAL A 125 -18.44 -15.19 0.85
C VAL A 125 -19.82 -15.50 1.44
N GLU A 126 -19.90 -15.98 2.69
CA GLU A 126 -21.19 -16.18 3.38
C GLU A 126 -21.68 -14.89 4.03
N VAL A 127 -20.78 -14.14 4.68
CA VAL A 127 -21.12 -12.87 5.33
C VAL A 127 -21.54 -11.81 4.30
N PHE A 128 -20.89 -11.83 3.14
CA PHE A 128 -21.10 -10.89 2.04
C PHE A 128 -21.89 -11.55 0.89
N GLU A 129 -22.90 -12.37 1.21
CA GLU A 129 -23.81 -12.90 0.21
C GLU A 129 -24.47 -11.76 -0.58
N GLY A 130 -24.44 -11.85 -1.92
CA GLY A 130 -24.92 -10.80 -2.82
C GLY A 130 -23.93 -9.67 -3.13
N TYR A 131 -22.69 -9.76 -2.65
CA TYR A 131 -21.61 -8.80 -2.94
C TYR A 131 -20.58 -9.40 -3.90
N ASP A 132 -19.80 -8.54 -4.57
CA ASP A 132 -18.68 -8.93 -5.41
C ASP A 132 -17.43 -9.22 -4.57
N VAL A 133 -17.32 -10.45 -4.08
CA VAL A 133 -16.20 -10.87 -3.23
C VAL A 133 -15.04 -11.39 -4.07
N VAL A 134 -13.89 -10.73 -3.96
CA VAL A 134 -12.60 -11.18 -4.52
C VAL A 134 -11.72 -11.69 -3.38
N VAL A 135 -11.44 -12.99 -3.41
CA VAL A 135 -10.62 -13.67 -2.42
C VAL A 135 -9.19 -13.79 -2.96
N VAL A 136 -8.25 -13.10 -2.32
CA VAL A 136 -6.86 -13.03 -2.74
C VAL A 136 -6.01 -13.99 -1.90
N THR A 137 -5.36 -14.94 -2.56
CA THR A 137 -4.55 -15.98 -1.93
C THR A 137 -3.06 -15.64 -1.97
N HIS A 138 -2.23 -16.45 -1.29
CA HIS A 138 -0.80 -16.44 -1.55
C HIS A 138 -0.47 -16.96 -2.95
N SER A 139 0.57 -16.41 -3.57
CA SER A 139 1.13 -16.94 -4.81
C SER A 139 1.48 -18.43 -4.67
N THR A 140 1.17 -19.25 -5.67
CA THR A 140 1.68 -20.64 -5.73
C THR A 140 3.21 -20.62 -5.62
N GLY A 141 3.77 -21.44 -4.73
CA GLY A 141 5.20 -21.40 -4.45
C GLY A 141 5.62 -20.57 -3.23
N PHE A 142 4.69 -19.86 -2.56
CA PHE A 142 5.04 -18.94 -1.47
C PHE A 142 5.75 -19.65 -0.30
N ARG A 143 5.17 -20.75 0.19
CA ARG A 143 5.74 -21.58 1.27
C ARG A 143 6.77 -22.57 0.75
N LYS A 144 6.44 -23.28 -0.33
CA LYS A 144 7.28 -24.29 -1.01
C LYS A 144 6.98 -24.31 -2.51
N PRO A 145 7.96 -24.59 -3.39
CA PRO A 145 7.74 -24.67 -4.84
C PRO A 145 6.60 -25.62 -5.22
N ASN A 146 5.80 -25.23 -6.22
CA ASN A 146 4.68 -26.00 -6.77
C ASN A 146 3.55 -26.33 -5.79
N GLU A 147 3.51 -25.66 -4.63
CA GLU A 147 2.49 -25.86 -3.61
C GLU A 147 1.62 -24.61 -3.47
N GLN A 148 0.31 -24.82 -3.41
CA GLN A 148 -0.67 -23.80 -3.05
C GLN A 148 -1.24 -24.13 -1.66
N GLU A 149 -1.35 -23.11 -0.81
CA GLU A 149 -1.83 -23.24 0.58
C GLU A 149 -3.35 -23.23 0.67
N LEU A 150 -4.05 -22.70 -0.35
CA LEU A 150 -5.50 -22.75 -0.47
C LEU A 150 -5.97 -24.21 -0.50
N ARG A 151 -6.81 -24.60 0.46
CA ARG A 151 -7.29 -25.98 0.56
C ARG A 151 -8.52 -26.20 -0.34
N PRO A 152 -8.66 -27.37 -0.99
CA PRO A 152 -9.75 -27.65 -1.92
C PRO A 152 -11.15 -27.43 -1.34
N GLU A 153 -11.36 -27.77 -0.06
CA GLU A 153 -12.66 -27.60 0.59
C GLU A 153 -13.09 -26.14 0.71
N HIS A 154 -12.14 -25.22 0.95
CA HIS A 154 -12.43 -23.79 1.02
C HIS A 154 -12.55 -23.19 -0.37
N GLN A 155 -11.75 -23.66 -1.32
CA GLN A 155 -11.87 -23.25 -2.72
C GLN A 155 -13.28 -23.55 -3.26
N ALA A 156 -13.74 -24.78 -3.10
CA ALA A 156 -15.08 -25.19 -3.52
C ALA A 156 -16.18 -24.34 -2.85
N THR A 157 -16.02 -24.04 -1.56
CA THR A 157 -16.95 -23.16 -0.83
C THR A 157 -17.00 -21.75 -1.44
N ILE A 158 -15.82 -21.14 -1.68
CA ILE A 158 -15.71 -19.80 -2.25
C ILE A 158 -16.37 -19.75 -3.65
N GLU A 159 -16.01 -20.68 -4.53
CA GLU A 159 -16.50 -20.73 -5.90
C GLU A 159 -18.02 -21.01 -5.95
N SER A 160 -18.52 -21.94 -5.12
CA SER A 160 -19.96 -22.29 -5.09
C SER A 160 -20.85 -21.12 -4.65
N LYS A 161 -20.30 -20.16 -3.90
CA LYS A 161 -20.99 -18.94 -3.45
C LYS A 161 -20.69 -17.73 -4.33
N GLY A 162 -20.07 -17.93 -5.49
CA GLY A 162 -19.80 -16.87 -6.48
C GLY A 162 -18.56 -16.01 -6.18
N GLY A 163 -17.75 -16.36 -5.18
CA GLY A 163 -16.51 -15.66 -4.89
C GLY A 163 -15.45 -15.88 -5.98
N ARG A 164 -14.75 -14.81 -6.36
CA ARG A 164 -13.68 -14.86 -7.37
C ARG A 164 -12.33 -15.03 -6.68
N ILE A 165 -11.56 -16.04 -7.04
CA ILE A 165 -10.25 -16.30 -6.44
C ILE A 165 -9.14 -15.69 -7.29
N LEU A 166 -8.29 -14.88 -6.67
CA LEU A 166 -7.07 -14.34 -7.28
C LEU A 166 -5.84 -14.98 -6.62
N THR A 167 -5.07 -15.71 -7.43
CA THR A 167 -3.74 -16.21 -7.05
C THR A 167 -2.70 -15.55 -7.96
N CYS A 168 -1.89 -14.65 -7.42
CA CYS A 168 -0.82 -14.00 -8.19
C CYS A 168 0.33 -13.58 -7.27
N GLN A 169 1.39 -13.02 -7.86
CA GLN A 169 2.53 -12.48 -7.11
C GLN A 169 2.10 -11.32 -6.20
N HIS A 170 2.67 -11.26 -4.99
CA HIS A 170 2.38 -10.20 -4.03
C HIS A 170 2.95 -8.87 -4.54
N ALA A 171 2.13 -7.80 -4.57
CA ALA A 171 2.52 -6.49 -5.08
C ALA A 171 3.70 -5.86 -4.32
N PHE A 172 3.77 -6.00 -2.99
CA PHE A 172 4.94 -5.57 -2.19
C PHE A 172 5.95 -6.71 -1.97
N GLY A 173 6.27 -7.42 -3.05
CA GLY A 173 7.21 -8.52 -3.01
C GLY A 173 7.80 -8.83 -4.38
N GLY A 174 7.02 -9.45 -5.26
CA GLY A 174 7.44 -9.85 -6.61
C GLY A 174 8.88 -10.39 -6.73
N VAL A 175 9.57 -9.98 -7.80
CA VAL A 175 11.00 -10.29 -8.05
C VAL A 175 11.92 -9.61 -7.04
N ASN A 176 11.52 -8.47 -6.48
CA ASN A 176 12.29 -7.75 -5.47
C ASN A 176 12.60 -8.63 -4.26
N ARG A 177 11.64 -9.45 -3.82
CA ARG A 177 11.86 -10.44 -2.76
C ARG A 177 13.02 -11.40 -3.06
N ALA A 178 13.20 -11.81 -4.32
CA ALA A 178 14.30 -12.68 -4.73
C ALA A 178 15.65 -11.95 -4.63
N VAL A 179 15.70 -10.70 -5.11
CA VAL A 179 16.91 -9.85 -5.04
C VAL A 179 17.35 -9.64 -3.59
N ARG A 180 16.43 -9.29 -2.69
CA ARG A 180 16.74 -9.20 -1.24
C ARG A 180 17.31 -10.50 -0.69
N LYS A 181 16.62 -11.63 -0.91
CA LYS A 181 17.06 -12.91 -0.34
C LYS A 181 18.43 -13.34 -0.86
N LYS A 182 18.72 -13.05 -2.14
CA LYS A 182 19.98 -13.44 -2.79
C LYS A 182 21.14 -12.53 -2.42
N LEU A 183 20.90 -11.21 -2.31
CA LEU A 183 21.95 -10.20 -2.16
C LEU A 183 22.02 -9.57 -0.76
N GLY A 184 21.04 -9.82 0.12
CA GLY A 184 20.98 -9.23 1.46
C GLY A 184 20.72 -7.72 1.46
N THR A 185 19.98 -7.21 0.47
CA THR A 185 19.72 -5.76 0.29
C THR A 185 18.28 -5.37 0.59
N TYR A 186 18.02 -4.08 0.76
CA TYR A 186 16.67 -3.49 0.85
C TYR A 186 16.16 -3.04 -0.51
N LEU A 187 14.85 -3.08 -0.70
CA LEU A 187 14.17 -2.63 -1.92
C LEU A 187 12.96 -1.77 -1.56
N ILE A 188 12.60 -0.89 -2.49
CA ILE A 188 11.64 0.20 -2.26
C ILE A 188 10.26 -0.33 -1.87
N ASP A 189 9.80 -1.39 -2.53
CA ASP A 189 8.52 -2.04 -2.24
C ASP A 189 8.44 -2.59 -0.81
N GLU A 190 9.55 -3.10 -0.30
CA GLU A 190 9.61 -3.58 1.07
C GLU A 190 9.72 -2.45 2.09
N ILE A 191 10.40 -1.34 1.76
CA ILE A 191 10.39 -0.13 2.59
C ILE A 191 8.96 0.40 2.73
N ILE A 192 8.19 0.44 1.63
CA ILE A 192 6.76 0.78 1.64
C ILE A 192 6.00 -0.20 2.54
N ALA A 193 6.20 -1.51 2.37
CA ALA A 193 5.54 -2.52 3.19
C ALA A 193 5.84 -2.37 4.69
N TYR A 194 7.09 -2.12 5.08
CA TYR A 194 7.46 -1.86 6.48
C TYR A 194 6.85 -0.57 7.01
N THR A 195 6.76 0.47 6.18
CA THR A 195 6.09 1.73 6.56
C THR A 195 4.61 1.49 6.83
N LEU A 196 3.92 0.73 5.97
CA LEU A 196 2.50 0.39 6.17
C LEU A 196 2.28 -0.49 7.40
N ARG A 197 3.23 -1.37 7.75
CA ARG A 197 3.17 -2.20 8.96
C ARG A 197 3.22 -1.41 10.26
N ILE A 198 3.62 -0.14 10.24
CA ILE A 198 3.47 0.75 11.41
C ILE A 198 2.00 0.83 11.83
N PHE A 199 1.06 0.72 10.89
CA PHE A 199 -0.38 0.64 11.16
C PHE A 199 -0.90 -0.79 11.44
N GLY A 200 -0.05 -1.80 11.24
CA GLY A 200 -0.33 -3.23 11.43
C GLY A 200 -0.13 -4.06 10.15
N GLU A 201 0.12 -5.37 10.31
CA GLU A 201 0.29 -6.30 9.17
C GLU A 201 -0.94 -6.29 8.26
N GLY A 202 -2.14 -6.33 8.84
CA GLY A 202 -3.39 -6.29 8.07
C GLY A 202 -3.52 -5.04 7.20
N THR A 203 -3.08 -3.86 7.68
CA THR A 203 -3.14 -2.62 6.89
C THR A 203 -2.28 -2.74 5.63
N LYS A 204 -1.04 -3.19 5.77
CA LYS A 204 -0.15 -3.45 4.62
C LYS A 204 -0.81 -4.41 3.64
N VAL A 205 -1.40 -5.50 4.14
CA VAL A 205 -2.02 -6.53 3.29
C VAL A 205 -3.27 -6.00 2.58
N CYS A 206 -4.12 -5.19 3.23
CA CYS A 206 -5.28 -4.55 2.59
C CYS A 206 -4.87 -3.74 1.35
N LEU A 207 -3.81 -2.94 1.45
CA LEU A 207 -3.29 -2.19 0.31
C LEU A 207 -2.67 -3.11 -0.76
N GLU A 208 -1.98 -4.18 -0.33
CA GLU A 208 -1.36 -5.14 -1.25
C GLU A 208 -2.40 -5.87 -2.10
N ILE A 209 -3.47 -6.39 -1.50
CA ILE A 209 -4.52 -7.11 -2.22
C ILE A 209 -5.35 -6.18 -3.12
N ALA A 210 -5.47 -4.90 -2.77
CA ALA A 210 -6.11 -3.89 -3.61
C ALA A 210 -5.35 -3.67 -4.92
N LEU A 211 -4.02 -3.53 -4.84
CA LEU A 211 -3.16 -3.41 -6.03
C LEU A 211 -3.24 -4.68 -6.89
N MET A 212 -3.15 -5.85 -6.25
CA MET A 212 -3.22 -7.15 -6.95
C MET A 212 -4.56 -7.32 -7.68
N ALA A 213 -5.68 -7.00 -7.03
CA ALA A 213 -7.01 -7.12 -7.63
C ALA A 213 -7.22 -6.11 -8.76
N ALA A 214 -6.71 -4.88 -8.64
CA ALA A 214 -6.77 -3.87 -9.68
C ALA A 214 -5.94 -4.28 -10.92
N ASP A 215 -4.72 -4.76 -10.71
CA ASP A 215 -3.85 -5.23 -11.80
C ASP A 215 -4.42 -6.46 -12.53
N ALA A 216 -5.21 -7.28 -11.84
CA ALA A 216 -5.91 -8.42 -12.43
C ALA A 216 -7.25 -8.04 -13.11
N GLY A 217 -7.67 -6.77 -13.06
CA GLY A 217 -8.96 -6.33 -13.60
C GLY A 217 -10.18 -6.84 -12.86
N LEU A 218 -10.03 -7.28 -11.60
CA LEU A 218 -11.12 -7.83 -10.80
C LEU A 218 -11.92 -6.75 -10.05
N VAL A 219 -11.34 -5.55 -9.93
CA VAL A 219 -11.99 -4.36 -9.36
C VAL A 219 -11.79 -3.17 -10.29
N ARG A 220 -12.70 -2.19 -10.21
CA ARG A 220 -12.58 -0.94 -10.95
C ARG A 220 -11.78 0.08 -10.16
N VAL A 221 -10.71 0.60 -10.78
CA VAL A 221 -9.93 1.71 -10.22
C VAL A 221 -10.76 2.99 -10.22
N GLY A 222 -10.67 3.77 -9.15
CA GLY A 222 -11.45 5.01 -8.96
C GLY A 222 -12.78 4.81 -8.22
N GLU A 223 -13.25 3.57 -8.04
CA GLU A 223 -14.43 3.25 -7.23
C GLU A 223 -14.01 2.72 -5.84
N PRO A 224 -14.69 3.13 -4.75
CA PRO A 224 -14.41 2.59 -3.42
C PRO A 224 -14.69 1.08 -3.32
N CYS A 225 -13.84 0.37 -2.58
CA CYS A 225 -14.05 -1.00 -2.16
C CYS A 225 -13.70 -1.17 -0.68
N ILE A 226 -14.10 -2.31 -0.11
CA ILE A 226 -13.67 -2.71 1.23
C ILE A 226 -12.57 -3.76 1.11
N ALA A 227 -11.44 -3.52 1.75
CA ALA A 227 -10.33 -4.46 1.82
C ALA A 227 -10.17 -5.03 3.24
N ILE A 228 -10.15 -6.36 3.35
CA ILE A 228 -10.13 -7.11 4.61
C ILE A 228 -8.90 -8.02 4.64
N ALA A 229 -8.11 -7.92 5.70
CA ALA A 229 -6.91 -8.73 5.89
C ALA A 229 -6.57 -8.88 7.37
N GLY A 230 -5.47 -9.57 7.70
CA GLY A 230 -5.09 -9.79 9.09
C GLY A 230 -3.63 -10.15 9.33
N THR A 231 -3.31 -10.32 10.61
CA THR A 231 -1.97 -10.69 11.07
C THR A 231 -1.82 -12.19 11.23
N GLY A 232 -0.91 -12.80 10.47
CA GLY A 232 -0.59 -14.23 10.56
C GLY A 232 -1.68 -15.13 9.96
N ARG A 233 -2.84 -15.24 10.62
CA ARG A 233 -4.04 -15.95 10.13
C ARG A 233 -5.29 -15.15 10.46
N GLY A 234 -6.37 -15.44 9.72
CA GLY A 234 -7.65 -14.76 9.92
C GLY A 234 -7.62 -13.32 9.41
N ALA A 235 -8.60 -12.54 9.84
CA ALA A 235 -8.67 -11.10 9.60
C ALA A 235 -8.68 -10.34 10.93
N ASP A 236 -7.98 -9.22 10.98
CA ASP A 236 -8.01 -8.29 12.11
C ASP A 236 -8.05 -6.82 11.65
N THR A 237 -8.07 -6.58 10.34
CA THR A 237 -8.04 -5.24 9.74
C THR A 237 -9.04 -5.15 8.59
N ALA A 238 -9.83 -4.08 8.54
CA ALA A 238 -10.73 -3.76 7.44
C ALA A 238 -10.68 -2.26 7.13
N LEU A 239 -10.57 -1.91 5.85
CA LEU A 239 -10.44 -0.53 5.36
C LEU A 239 -11.44 -0.28 4.23
N VAL A 240 -11.99 0.94 4.17
CA VAL A 240 -12.56 1.48 2.93
C VAL A 240 -11.42 2.15 2.17
N LEU A 241 -11.21 1.78 0.91
CA LEU A 241 -10.17 2.37 0.08
C LEU A 241 -10.59 2.46 -1.38
N VAL A 242 -9.95 3.35 -2.13
CA VAL A 242 -10.03 3.39 -3.60
C VAL A 242 -8.76 2.72 -4.14
N PRO A 243 -8.87 1.58 -4.85
CA PRO A 243 -7.71 0.88 -5.37
C PRO A 243 -7.08 1.66 -6.53
N ALA A 244 -5.81 1.41 -6.76
CA ALA A 244 -5.06 1.87 -7.93
C ALA A 244 -4.27 0.67 -8.49
N ASN A 245 -3.84 0.76 -9.75
CA ASN A 245 -2.87 -0.20 -10.29
C ASN A 245 -1.50 -0.02 -9.64
N ALA A 246 -0.67 -1.06 -9.59
CA ALA A 246 0.63 -0.99 -8.92
C ALA A 246 1.56 0.07 -9.51
N GLN A 247 1.51 0.29 -10.83
CA GLN A 247 2.28 1.35 -11.51
C GLN A 247 1.87 2.77 -11.11
N ALA A 248 0.66 2.93 -10.57
CA ALA A 248 0.09 4.18 -10.09
C ALA A 248 -0.15 4.11 -8.56
N PHE A 249 0.68 3.36 -7.82
CA PHE A 249 0.49 3.07 -6.40
C PHE A 249 0.14 4.30 -5.54
N PHE A 250 0.77 5.45 -5.80
CA PHE A 250 0.54 6.68 -5.03
C PHE A 250 -0.83 7.33 -5.27
N ASP A 251 -1.64 6.81 -6.19
CA ASP A 251 -3.04 7.22 -6.40
C ASP A 251 -4.02 6.42 -5.54
N LEU A 252 -3.59 5.34 -4.89
CA LEU A 252 -4.41 4.62 -3.91
C LEU A 252 -4.81 5.57 -2.77
N ARG A 253 -6.08 5.50 -2.34
CA ARG A 253 -6.59 6.31 -1.23
C ARG A 253 -7.20 5.40 -0.16
N VAL A 254 -6.66 5.44 1.05
CA VAL A 254 -7.33 4.87 2.22
C VAL A 254 -8.31 5.91 2.73
N MET A 255 -9.60 5.59 2.71
CA MET A 255 -10.68 6.51 3.06
C MET A 255 -11.06 6.38 4.54
N GLU A 256 -11.22 5.14 5.02
CA GLU A 256 -11.71 4.87 6.38
C GLU A 256 -11.04 3.62 6.96
N VAL A 257 -10.79 3.65 8.26
CA VAL A 257 -10.33 2.50 9.05
C VAL A 257 -11.51 1.94 9.82
N LEU A 258 -11.97 0.75 9.47
CA LEU A 258 -13.17 0.15 10.09
C LEU A 258 -12.82 -0.69 11.31
N ALA A 259 -11.75 -1.47 11.18
CA ALA A 259 -11.19 -2.24 12.27
C ALA A 259 -9.68 -2.39 12.09
N LYS A 260 -8.90 -2.39 13.18
CA LYS A 260 -7.49 -2.81 13.19
C LYS A 260 -7.00 -3.13 14.60
N PRO A 261 -5.87 -3.83 14.78
CA PRO A 261 -5.23 -3.91 16.08
C PRO A 261 -4.80 -2.52 16.60
N ARG A 262 -4.89 -2.32 17.92
CA ARG A 262 -4.46 -1.08 18.60
C ARG A 262 -2.95 -0.88 18.52
N LEU A 263 -2.18 -1.98 18.58
CA LEU A 263 -0.71 -2.00 18.60
C LEU A 263 -0.12 -1.20 19.76
N ALA A 264 -0.81 -1.19 20.91
CA ALA A 264 -0.26 -0.60 22.12
C ALA A 264 1.03 -1.34 22.53
N PRO A 265 2.04 -0.63 23.07
CA PRO A 265 3.23 -1.28 23.61
C PRO A 265 2.84 -2.34 24.64
N THR A 266 3.31 -3.56 24.47
CA THR A 266 3.16 -4.60 25.49
C THR A 266 3.93 -4.19 26.74
N GLY A 267 3.21 -3.94 27.85
CA GLY A 267 3.81 -3.60 29.15
C GLY A 267 3.58 -2.16 29.65
N ALA A 268 2.63 -1.42 29.07
CA ALA A 268 2.11 -0.18 29.64
C ALA A 268 0.89 -0.45 30.55
#